data_AF-X1DHJ5-F1
#
_entry.id   AF-X1DHJ5-F1
#
_cell.length_a   1.000
_cell.length_b   1.000
_cell.length_c   1.000
_cell.angle_alpha   90.00
_cell.angle_beta   90.00
_cell.angle_gamma   90.00
#
_symmetry.space_group_name_H-M   'P 1'
#
loop_
_entity.id
_entity.type
_entity.pdbx_description
1 polymer ?
#
loop_
_entity_poly.entity_id
_entity_poly.type
_entity_poly.pdbx_seq_one_letter_code
_entity_poly.pdbx_strand_id
1 'polypeptide(L)'
;DVLQEDANGYTQVQTENGKTGWVLQRFLMGDPSARSRLDEIQARELKLAEQQQEIQTLRATAVESETRSAAMQKYNSGLKAELKKVKQIAADTLTINEKNEALTAILEQAESKQTSLQVENERLSNNTEQAWFIRGAGVILLGMLLGLLIPKLRFKKKRKWGDF
;
A
#
# COMPACT_ATOMS: atom_id res chain seq x y z
N ASP A 1 -59.04 48.35 21.35
CA ASP A 1 -58.59 49.11 22.54
C ASP A 1 -59.66 50.04 23.07
N VAL A 2 -59.67 50.25 24.40
CA VAL A 2 -60.54 51.22 25.09
C VAL A 2 -59.90 52.59 25.05
N LEU A 3 -60.65 53.60 24.59
CA LEU A 3 -60.15 54.97 24.40
C LEU A 3 -60.68 55.95 25.45
N GLN A 4 -61.94 55.83 25.86
CA GLN A 4 -62.58 56.74 26.82
C GLN A 4 -63.78 56.09 27.53
N GLU A 5 -64.01 56.39 28.82
CA GLU A 5 -65.19 55.96 29.58
C GLU A 5 -66.09 57.16 29.92
N ASP A 6 -67.41 57.00 29.80
CA ASP A 6 -68.42 58.00 30.13
C ASP A 6 -69.18 57.64 31.43
N ALA A 7 -69.64 58.66 32.17
CA ALA A 7 -70.35 58.52 33.44
C ALA A 7 -71.70 57.77 33.32
N ASN A 8 -72.22 57.62 32.10
CA ASN A 8 -73.47 56.91 31.80
C ASN A 8 -73.28 55.40 31.53
N GLY A 9 -72.08 54.85 31.73
CA GLY A 9 -71.79 53.41 31.58
C GLY A 9 -71.49 52.97 30.14
N TYR A 10 -71.12 53.92 29.28
CA TYR A 10 -70.66 53.66 27.91
C TYR A 10 -69.14 53.86 27.82
N THR A 11 -68.50 53.06 26.99
CA THR A 11 -67.07 53.09 26.75
C THR A 11 -66.83 53.20 25.25
N GLN A 12 -65.99 54.16 24.84
CA GLN A 12 -65.56 54.30 23.46
C GLN A 12 -64.48 53.26 23.17
N VAL A 13 -64.73 52.40 22.19
CA VAL A 13 -63.80 51.34 21.78
C VAL A 13 -63.43 51.48 20.31
N GLN A 14 -62.19 51.11 20.01
CA GLN A 14 -61.69 50.96 18.65
C GLN A 14 -61.57 49.47 18.30
N THR A 15 -62.20 49.10 17.19
CA THR A 15 -62.10 47.76 16.59
C THR A 15 -60.75 47.58 15.88
N GLU A 16 -60.30 46.34 15.66
CA GLU A 16 -59.03 46.04 14.94
C GLU A 16 -58.98 46.67 13.54
N ASN A 17 -60.14 46.88 12.90
CA ASN A 17 -60.27 47.54 11.60
C ASN A 17 -60.25 49.09 11.68
N GLY A 18 -59.85 49.66 12.82
CA GLY A 18 -59.71 51.11 13.03
C GLY A 18 -61.01 51.88 13.27
N LYS A 19 -62.18 51.24 13.19
CA LYS A 19 -63.48 51.89 13.43
C LYS A 19 -63.70 52.13 14.92
N THR A 20 -64.12 53.35 15.27
CA THR A 20 -64.43 53.79 16.64
C THR A 20 -65.94 53.85 16.87
N GLY A 21 -66.41 53.40 18.04
CA GLY A 21 -67.82 53.48 18.43
C GLY A 21 -68.03 53.38 19.94
N TRP A 22 -69.21 53.77 20.41
CA TRP A 22 -69.60 53.68 21.83
C TRP A 22 -70.32 52.35 22.09
N VAL A 23 -69.88 51.61 23.11
CA VAL A 23 -70.46 50.32 23.51
C VAL A 23 -70.72 50.35 25.01
N LEU A 24 -71.81 49.73 25.48
CA LEU A 24 -72.06 49.62 26.92
C LEU A 24 -70.99 48.74 27.58
N GLN A 25 -70.47 49.20 28.72
CA GLN A 25 -69.42 48.53 29.48
C GLN A 25 -69.73 47.05 29.80
N ARG A 26 -71.02 46.71 30.01
CA ARG A 26 -71.46 45.33 30.30
C ARG A 26 -71.21 44.32 29.16
N PHE A 27 -71.05 44.80 27.93
CA PHE A 27 -70.81 43.97 26.75
C PHE A 27 -69.33 43.93 26.35
N LEU A 28 -68.48 44.70 27.05
CA LEU A 28 -67.04 44.63 26.87
C LEU A 28 -66.48 43.44 27.65
N MET A 29 -65.91 42.50 26.91
CA MET A 29 -65.12 41.41 27.49
C MET A 29 -63.65 41.83 27.46
N GLY A 30 -62.95 41.70 28.57
CA GLY A 30 -61.50 41.95 28.65
C GLY A 30 -60.65 40.88 27.96
N ASP A 31 -61.29 39.76 27.61
CA ASP A 31 -60.67 38.58 27.03
C ASP A 31 -61.07 38.42 25.55
N PRO A 32 -60.16 37.97 24.66
CA PRO A 32 -60.50 37.64 23.29
C PRO A 32 -61.63 36.62 23.21
N SER A 33 -62.52 36.79 22.23
CA SER A 33 -63.65 35.89 22.02
C SER A 33 -63.19 34.44 21.81
N ALA A 34 -64.02 33.48 22.23
CA ALA A 34 -63.71 32.05 22.10
C ALA A 34 -63.38 31.63 20.66
N ARG A 35 -63.99 32.27 19.65
CA ARG A 35 -63.68 32.06 18.22
C ARG A 35 -62.26 32.49 17.87
N SER A 36 -61.87 33.71 18.27
CA SER A 36 -60.52 34.23 18.03
C SER A 36 -59.44 33.37 18.71
N ARG A 37 -59.71 32.87 19.92
CA ARG A 37 -58.80 31.92 20.60
C ARG A 37 -58.69 30.58 19.86
N LEU A 38 -59.78 30.07 19.31
CA LEU A 38 -59.77 28.82 18.55
C LEU A 38 -58.95 28.96 17.27
N ASP A 39 -59.11 30.06 16.54
CA ASP A 39 -58.33 30.36 15.33
C ASP A 39 -56.83 30.46 15.65
N GLU A 40 -56.48 31.11 16.76
CA GLU A 40 -55.09 31.21 17.22
C GLU A 40 -54.51 29.82 17.59
N ILE A 41 -55.28 28.99 18.32
CA ILE A 41 -54.85 27.64 18.68
C ILE A 41 -54.68 26.77 17.44
N GLN A 42 -55.59 26.84 16.47
CA GLN A 42 -55.46 26.11 15.20
C GLN A 42 -54.21 26.54 14.43
N ALA A 43 -53.92 27.84 14.37
CA ALA A 43 -52.71 28.35 13.73
C ALA A 43 -51.44 27.88 14.45
N ARG A 44 -51.45 27.82 15.80
CA ARG A 44 -50.34 27.26 16.58
C ARG A 44 -50.16 25.76 16.33
N GLU A 45 -51.23 24.98 16.33
CA GLU A 45 -51.19 23.53 16.05
C GLU A 45 -50.60 23.24 14.67
N LEU A 46 -51.03 23.98 13.63
CA LEU A 46 -50.46 23.86 12.29
C LEU A 46 -48.95 24.16 12.29
N LYS A 47 -48.54 25.24 12.95
CA LYS A 47 -47.13 25.60 13.07
C LYS A 47 -46.32 24.55 13.84
N LEU A 48 -46.88 23.99 14.90
CA LEU A 48 -46.24 22.90 15.66
C LEU A 48 -46.09 21.65 14.80
N ALA A 49 -47.09 21.31 13.99
CA ALA A 49 -47.04 20.19 13.07
C ALA A 49 -45.96 20.39 11.99
N GLU A 50 -45.85 21.59 11.42
CA GLU A 50 -44.79 21.96 10.47
C GLU A 50 -43.40 21.85 11.09
N GLN A 51 -43.21 22.41 12.28
CA GLN A 51 -41.94 22.33 13.02
C GLN A 51 -41.57 20.88 13.37
N GLN A 52 -42.55 20.08 13.76
CA GLN A 52 -42.33 18.66 14.05
C GLN A 52 -41.88 17.91 12.79
N GLN A 53 -42.50 18.19 11.64
CA GLN A 53 -42.08 17.62 10.36
C GLN A 53 -40.66 18.06 10.00
N GLU A 54 -40.32 19.34 10.15
CA GLU A 54 -38.99 19.87 9.91
C GLU A 54 -37.94 19.17 10.79
N ILE A 55 -38.20 19.05 12.10
CA ILE A 55 -37.31 18.33 13.03
C ILE A 55 -37.08 16.88 12.59
N GLN A 56 -38.12 16.19 12.13
CA GLN A 56 -37.98 14.82 11.65
C GLN A 56 -37.12 14.74 10.39
N THR A 57 -37.29 15.67 9.44
CA THR A 57 -36.43 15.73 8.25
C THR A 57 -34.98 16.06 8.61
N LEU A 58 -34.75 17.02 9.50
CA LEU A 58 -33.41 17.37 9.98
C LEU A 58 -32.74 16.18 10.68
N ARG A 59 -33.47 15.43 11.51
CA ARG A 59 -32.95 14.20 12.12
C ARG A 59 -32.57 13.15 11.09
N ALA A 60 -33.41 12.93 10.08
CA ALA A 60 -33.12 11.97 9.01
C ALA A 60 -31.84 12.38 8.24
N THR A 61 -31.72 13.65 7.86
CA THR A 61 -30.53 14.16 7.16
C THR A 61 -29.26 14.13 8.03
N ALA A 62 -29.38 14.36 9.34
CA ALA A 62 -28.26 14.25 10.26
C ALA A 62 -27.72 12.81 10.34
N VAL A 63 -28.62 11.82 10.46
CA VAL A 63 -28.25 10.40 10.45
C VAL A 63 -27.61 10.02 9.11
N GLU A 64 -28.17 10.45 7.98
CA GLU A 64 -27.58 10.21 6.67
C GLU A 64 -26.18 10.82 6.55
N SER A 65 -26.00 12.07 6.97
CA SER A 65 -24.70 12.75 6.97
C SER A 65 -23.68 12.05 7.85
N GLU A 66 -24.08 11.58 9.03
CA GLU A 66 -23.20 10.83 9.94
C GLU A 66 -22.74 9.50 9.30
N THR A 67 -23.68 8.74 8.70
CA THR A 67 -23.34 7.49 8.01
C THR A 67 -22.41 7.71 6.83
N ARG A 68 -22.64 8.77 6.04
CA ARG A 68 -21.77 9.15 4.91
C ARG A 68 -20.38 9.55 5.38
N SER A 69 -20.30 10.32 6.47
CA SER A 69 -19.03 10.74 7.07
C SER A 69 -18.22 9.51 7.54
N ALA A 70 -18.86 8.59 8.25
CA ALA A 70 -18.22 7.34 8.69
C ALA A 70 -17.72 6.49 7.52
N ALA A 71 -18.53 6.36 6.46
CA ALA A 71 -18.12 5.65 5.24
C ALA A 71 -16.92 6.32 4.56
N MET A 72 -16.93 7.65 4.45
CA MET A 72 -15.83 8.42 3.85
C MET A 72 -14.54 8.31 4.68
N GLN A 73 -14.66 8.30 6.01
CA GLN A 73 -13.52 8.11 6.91
C GLN A 73 -12.91 6.72 6.73
N LYS A 74 -13.75 5.68 6.62
CA LYS A 74 -13.29 4.31 6.33
C LYS A 74 -12.59 4.23 4.97
N TYR A 75 -13.17 4.81 3.93
CA TYR A 75 -12.56 4.84 2.60
C TYR A 75 -11.20 5.56 2.60
N ASN A 76 -11.12 6.74 3.21
CA ASN A 76 -9.86 7.47 3.35
C ASN A 76 -8.80 6.69 4.14
N SER A 77 -9.19 5.99 5.20
CA SER A 77 -8.26 5.15 5.97
C SER A 77 -7.71 4.00 5.13
N GLY A 78 -8.57 3.34 4.34
CA GLY A 78 -8.17 2.29 3.41
C GLY A 78 -7.23 2.81 2.32
N LEU A 79 -7.57 3.93 1.70
CA LEU A 79 -6.75 4.55 0.65
C LEU A 79 -5.38 4.98 1.18
N LYS A 80 -5.31 5.51 2.42
CA LYS A 80 -4.02 5.82 3.08
C LYS A 80 -3.18 4.56 3.30
N ALA A 81 -3.79 3.44 3.71
CA ALA A 81 -3.09 2.18 3.91
C ALA A 81 -2.57 1.62 2.58
N GLU A 82 -3.37 1.67 1.52
CA GLU A 82 -2.97 1.26 0.18
C GLU A 82 -1.83 2.14 -0.36
N LEU A 83 -1.93 3.45 -0.22
CA LEU A 83 -0.88 4.39 -0.61
C LEU A 83 0.42 4.12 0.17
N LYS A 84 0.33 3.83 1.47
CA LYS A 84 1.49 3.41 2.28
C LYS A 84 2.11 2.13 1.73
N LYS A 85 1.29 1.12 1.38
CA LYS A 85 1.75 -0.14 0.78
C LYS A 85 2.44 0.09 -0.57
N VAL A 86 1.85 0.88 -1.45
CA VAL A 86 2.44 1.23 -2.76
C VAL A 86 3.76 1.96 -2.58
N LYS A 87 3.84 2.93 -1.67
CA LYS A 87 5.09 3.63 -1.35
C LYS A 87 6.18 2.70 -0.82
N GLN A 88 5.80 1.73 0.03
CA GLN A 88 6.75 0.75 0.55
C GLN A 88 7.27 -0.16 -0.57
N ILE A 89 6.38 -0.70 -1.41
CA ILE A 89 6.77 -1.51 -2.57
C ILE A 89 7.67 -0.72 -3.53
N ALA A 90 7.35 0.56 -3.77
CA ALA A 90 8.14 1.44 -4.62
C ALA A 90 9.53 1.74 -4.01
N ALA A 91 9.62 1.92 -2.70
CA ALA A 91 10.90 2.05 -2.01
C ALA A 91 11.72 0.74 -2.12
N ASP A 92 11.06 -0.42 -1.97
CA ASP A 92 11.69 -1.72 -2.12
C ASP A 92 12.19 -1.95 -3.56
N THR A 93 11.53 -1.43 -4.60
CA THR A 93 12.00 -1.57 -5.99
C THR A 93 13.36 -0.92 -6.25
N LEU A 94 13.70 0.18 -5.57
CA LEU A 94 15.05 0.75 -5.70
C LEU A 94 16.10 -0.22 -5.14
N THR A 95 15.81 -0.83 -3.99
CA THR A 95 16.68 -1.84 -3.38
C THR A 95 16.77 -3.13 -4.20
N ILE A 96 15.70 -3.48 -4.94
CA ILE A 96 15.70 -4.65 -5.84
C ILE A 96 16.60 -4.40 -7.04
N ASN A 97 16.58 -3.20 -7.63
CA ASN A 97 17.48 -2.85 -8.73
C ASN A 97 18.95 -2.87 -8.28
N GLU A 98 19.27 -2.26 -7.14
CA GLU A 98 20.63 -2.29 -6.57
C GLU A 98 21.09 -3.73 -6.29
N LYS A 99 20.21 -4.60 -5.77
CA LYS A 99 20.52 -6.02 -5.57
C LYS A 99 20.72 -6.76 -6.89
N ASN A 100 19.94 -6.47 -7.92
CA ASN A 100 20.11 -7.08 -9.24
C ASN A 100 21.43 -6.67 -9.89
N GLU A 101 21.79 -5.38 -9.83
CA GLU A 101 23.09 -4.91 -10.32
C GLU A 101 24.24 -5.58 -9.55
N ALA A 102 24.16 -5.64 -8.22
CA ALA A 102 25.16 -6.33 -7.40
C ALA A 102 25.25 -7.83 -7.70
N LEU A 103 24.12 -8.52 -7.87
CA LEU A 103 24.09 -9.93 -8.24
C LEU A 103 24.66 -10.18 -9.63
N THR A 104 24.37 -9.29 -10.59
CA THR A 104 24.92 -9.37 -11.94
C THR A 104 26.44 -9.20 -11.92
N ALA A 105 26.96 -8.22 -11.16
CA ALA A 105 28.40 -8.03 -11.00
C ALA A 105 29.09 -9.23 -10.32
N ILE A 106 28.46 -9.83 -9.30
CA ILE A 106 28.96 -11.05 -8.64
C ILE A 106 28.99 -12.22 -9.63
N LEU A 107 27.96 -12.35 -10.47
CA LEU A 107 27.85 -13.41 -11.47
C LEU A 107 28.95 -13.27 -12.54
N GLU A 108 29.15 -12.08 -13.09
CA GLU A 108 30.24 -11.79 -14.04
C GLU A 108 31.61 -12.08 -13.43
N GLN A 109 31.83 -11.68 -12.16
CA GLN A 109 33.08 -11.97 -11.47
C GLN A 109 33.30 -13.47 -11.24
N ALA A 110 32.24 -14.21 -10.92
CA ALA A 110 32.30 -15.66 -10.73
C ALA A 110 32.60 -16.38 -12.06
N GLU A 111 31.95 -15.97 -13.15
CA GLU A 111 32.21 -16.51 -14.50
C GLU A 111 33.63 -16.21 -14.97
N SER A 112 34.13 -15.00 -14.73
CA SER A 112 35.51 -14.63 -15.03
C SER A 112 36.52 -15.51 -14.26
N LYS A 113 36.28 -15.73 -12.95
CA LYS A 113 37.11 -16.63 -12.14
C LYS A 113 37.05 -18.06 -12.63
N GLN A 114 35.86 -18.56 -12.96
CA GLN A 114 35.69 -19.91 -13.51
C GLN A 114 36.48 -20.08 -14.81
N THR A 115 36.36 -19.11 -15.71
CA THR A 115 37.09 -19.10 -16.99
C THR A 115 38.61 -19.08 -16.74
N SER A 116 39.08 -18.22 -15.83
CA SER A 116 40.50 -18.16 -15.46
C SER A 116 41.00 -19.48 -14.88
N LEU A 117 40.22 -20.11 -13.99
CA LEU A 117 40.57 -21.40 -13.39
C LEU A 117 40.57 -22.52 -14.42
N GLN A 118 39.64 -22.51 -15.39
CA GLN A 118 39.63 -23.47 -16.50
C GLN A 118 40.87 -23.32 -17.37
N VAL A 119 41.22 -22.10 -17.79
CA VAL A 119 42.44 -21.83 -18.57
C VAL A 119 43.69 -22.26 -17.81
N GLU A 120 43.77 -21.97 -16.51
CA GLU A 120 44.90 -22.39 -15.68
C GLU A 120 44.99 -23.91 -15.55
N ASN A 121 43.86 -24.58 -15.39
CA ASN A 121 43.79 -26.04 -15.32
C ASN A 121 44.20 -26.68 -16.65
N GLU A 122 43.70 -26.19 -17.78
CA GLU A 122 44.10 -26.65 -19.12
C GLU A 122 45.61 -26.44 -19.35
N ARG A 123 46.16 -25.29 -18.94
CA ARG A 123 47.60 -25.01 -19.02
C ARG A 123 48.41 -26.01 -18.18
N LEU A 124 47.98 -26.27 -16.94
CA LEU A 124 48.63 -27.23 -16.05
C LEU A 124 48.54 -28.67 -16.58
N SER A 125 47.39 -29.06 -17.13
CA SER A 125 47.19 -30.36 -17.77
C SER A 125 48.12 -30.53 -18.97
N ASN A 126 48.14 -29.56 -19.89
CA ASN A 126 49.00 -29.58 -21.08
C ASN A 126 50.49 -29.65 -20.72
N ASN A 127 50.96 -28.89 -19.73
CA ASN A 127 52.34 -28.95 -19.26
C ASN A 127 52.68 -30.32 -18.66
N THR A 128 51.72 -30.90 -17.93
CA THR A 128 51.89 -32.22 -17.30
C THR A 128 51.95 -33.31 -18.37
N GLU A 129 51.02 -33.32 -19.33
CA GLU A 129 50.99 -34.26 -20.44
C GLU A 129 52.27 -34.19 -21.29
N GLN A 130 52.77 -32.99 -21.60
CA GLN A 130 54.05 -32.82 -22.30
C GLN A 130 55.24 -33.38 -21.51
N ALA A 131 55.28 -33.17 -20.19
CA ALA A 131 56.35 -33.70 -19.34
C ALA A 131 56.33 -35.23 -19.28
N TRP A 132 55.15 -35.85 -19.20
CA TRP A 132 54.99 -37.31 -19.27
C TRP A 132 55.38 -37.86 -20.65
N PHE A 133 55.05 -37.16 -21.73
CA PHE A 133 55.43 -37.55 -23.09
C PHE A 133 56.95 -37.55 -23.28
N ILE A 134 57.64 -36.49 -22.86
CA ILE A 134 59.12 -36.39 -22.95
C ILE A 134 59.78 -37.50 -22.13
N ARG A 135 59.27 -37.77 -20.92
CA ARG A 135 59.80 -38.84 -20.07
C ARG A 135 59.57 -40.22 -20.69
N GLY A 136 58.40 -40.47 -21.27
CA GLY A 136 58.09 -41.70 -22.01
C GLY A 136 58.96 -41.89 -23.25
N ALA A 137 59.13 -40.84 -24.06
CA ALA A 137 60.00 -40.86 -25.24
C ALA A 137 61.46 -41.14 -24.87
N GLY A 138 61.95 -40.56 -23.77
CA GLY A 138 63.28 -40.84 -23.23
C GLY A 138 63.46 -42.31 -22.84
N VAL A 139 62.49 -42.91 -22.14
CA VAL A 139 62.54 -44.34 -21.76
C VAL A 139 62.57 -45.24 -22.99
N ILE A 140 61.76 -44.94 -24.02
CA ILE A 140 61.72 -45.71 -25.28
C ILE A 140 63.07 -45.64 -26.01
N LEU A 141 63.64 -44.44 -26.17
CA LEU A 141 64.95 -44.25 -26.82
C LEU A 141 66.06 -45.00 -26.07
N LEU A 142 66.07 -44.91 -24.73
CA LEU A 142 67.08 -45.56 -23.90
C LEU A 142 66.94 -47.09 -23.93
N GLY A 143 65.70 -47.59 -23.91
CA GLY A 143 65.39 -49.01 -24.11
C GLY A 143 65.82 -49.53 -25.49
N MET A 144 65.61 -48.75 -26.55
CA MET A 144 66.03 -49.08 -27.91
C MET A 144 67.56 -49.14 -28.04
N LEU A 145 68.27 -48.15 -27.49
CA LEU A 145 69.74 -48.12 -27.47
C LEU A 145 70.31 -49.32 -26.72
N LEU A 146 69.81 -49.60 -25.51
CA LEU A 146 70.25 -50.76 -24.73
C LEU A 146 69.91 -52.09 -25.42
N GLY A 147 68.71 -52.23 -25.97
CA GLY A 147 68.29 -53.42 -26.72
C GLY A 147 69.17 -53.71 -27.94
N LEU A 148 69.74 -52.67 -28.56
CA LEU A 148 70.63 -52.81 -29.73
C LEU A 148 72.11 -52.95 -29.34
N LEU A 149 72.56 -52.33 -28.24
CA LEU A 149 73.94 -52.43 -27.75
C LEU A 149 74.23 -53.73 -26.99
N ILE A 150 73.31 -54.21 -26.14
CA ILE A 150 73.47 -55.44 -25.34
C ILE A 150 73.82 -56.67 -26.19
N PRO A 151 73.18 -56.97 -27.34
CA PRO A 151 73.54 -58.13 -28.16
C PRO A 151 74.93 -58.00 -28.83
N LYS A 152 75.47 -56.78 -28.94
CA LYS A 152 76.80 -56.52 -29.52
C LYS A 152 77.93 -56.65 -28.50
N LEU A 153 77.63 -56.48 -27.22
CA LEU A 153 78.51 -56.81 -26.10
C LEU A 153 78.48 -58.32 -25.86
N ARG A 154 79.14 -59.07 -26.75
CA ARG A 154 79.53 -60.46 -26.52
C ARG A 154 80.40 -60.51 -25.27
N PHE A 155 79.79 -60.79 -24.11
CA PHE A 155 80.51 -61.29 -22.95
C PHE A 155 81.19 -62.58 -23.36
N LYS A 156 82.48 -62.51 -23.69
CA LYS A 156 83.32 -63.69 -23.89
C LYS A 156 83.33 -64.46 -22.56
N LYS A 157 82.47 -65.48 -22.46
CA LYS A 157 82.60 -66.51 -21.43
C LYS A 157 84.01 -67.07 -21.56
N LYS A 158 84.87 -66.78 -20.58
CA LYS A 158 86.13 -67.50 -20.41
C LYS A 158 85.77 -68.94 -20.02
N ARG A 159 85.63 -69.82 -21.01
CA ARG A 159 85.86 -71.25 -20.81
C ARG A 159 87.37 -71.45 -20.79
N LYS A 160 87.91 -71.84 -19.65
CA LYS A 160 89.04 -72.77 -19.61
C LYS A 160 88.72 -73.84 -18.57
N TRP A 161 88.37 -75.02 -19.09
CA TRP A 161 88.63 -76.29 -18.44
C TRP A 161 90.11 -76.64 -18.66
N GLY A 162 90.66 -77.45 -17.77
CA GLY A 162 92.07 -77.53 -17.41
C GLY A 162 93.04 -78.10 -18.45
N ASP A 163 94.33 -78.00 -18.11
CA ASP A 163 95.34 -79.03 -18.38
C ASP A 163 96.58 -78.80 -17.48
N PHE A 164 97.11 -79.90 -16.93
CA PHE A 164 98.32 -80.16 -16.12
C PHE A 164 98.50 -79.52 -14.73
#